data_AF-A0A117MD48-F1
#
_entry.id   AF-A0A117MD48-F1
#
_cell.length_a   1.000
_cell.length_b   1.000
_cell.length_c   1.000
_cell.angle_alpha   90.00
_cell.angle_beta   90.00
_cell.angle_gamma   90.00
#
_symmetry.space_group_name_H-M   'P 1'
#
loop_
_entity.id
_entity.type
_entity.pdbx_description
1 polymer ?
#
loop_
_entity_poly.entity_id
_entity_poly.type
_entity_poly.pdbx_seq_one_letter_code
_entity_poly.pdbx_strand_id
1 'polypeptide(L)'
;MTSSEDQEWAAASIDPSSLEEAKGAIVAGCRLFLERLDRLEGGLVRVRTAEDVNRFSRALSMYLLASLPLKSETCPFCIQHSGGNRCQGCGYAKTHGGRCDADASAFGQLIEAVYKLAEDLHKIRDDTSVFGINLDMGRERLKASIGGSREAAEMLMVAIPEAAVSELMEAKRGYIEAVLKALPADLIGSLEVEMSLEEVLAKLEGYW
;
A
#
# COMPACT_ATOMS: atom_id res chain seq x y z
N MET A 1 19.36 -10.41 2.60
CA MET A 1 19.22 -8.94 2.51
C MET A 1 20.16 -8.46 1.43
N THR A 2 19.68 -7.62 0.53
CA THR A 2 20.50 -7.00 -0.51
C THR A 2 21.45 -5.99 0.12
N SER A 3 22.64 -5.80 -0.45
CA SER A 3 23.60 -4.83 0.09
C SER A 3 23.18 -3.40 -0.26
N SER A 4 23.55 -2.43 0.59
CA SER A 4 23.38 -0.99 0.30
C SER A 4 24.02 -0.60 -1.04
N GLU A 5 25.15 -1.23 -1.37
CA GLU A 5 25.89 -1.00 -2.62
C GLU A 5 25.07 -1.43 -3.86
N ASP A 6 24.35 -2.55 -3.79
CA ASP A 6 23.49 -3.03 -4.88
C ASP A 6 22.30 -2.08 -5.12
N GLN A 7 21.78 -1.46 -4.06
CA GLN A 7 20.67 -0.51 -4.12
C GLN A 7 21.11 0.83 -4.71
N GLU A 8 22.27 1.34 -4.29
CA GLU A 8 22.88 2.54 -4.86
C GLU A 8 23.18 2.37 -6.35
N TRP A 9 23.75 1.22 -6.73
CA TRP A 9 24.00 0.91 -8.14
C TRP A 9 22.69 0.83 -8.95
N ALA A 10 21.66 0.17 -8.40
CA ALA A 10 20.35 0.11 -9.03
C ALA A 10 19.75 1.51 -9.22
N ALA A 11 19.77 2.34 -8.18
CA ALA A 11 19.28 3.71 -8.22
C ALA A 11 20.01 4.56 -9.27
N ALA A 12 21.33 4.46 -9.35
CA ALA A 12 22.15 5.21 -10.31
C ALA A 12 21.92 4.81 -11.78
N SER A 13 21.32 3.65 -12.04
CA SER A 13 21.04 3.15 -13.39
C SER A 13 19.73 3.69 -14.01
N ILE A 14 18.95 4.47 -13.27
CA ILE A 14 17.66 4.98 -13.73
C ILE A 14 17.82 6.28 -14.53
N ASP A 15 17.20 6.30 -15.69
CA ASP A 15 17.04 7.49 -16.53
C ASP A 15 16.12 8.51 -15.84
N PRO A 16 16.49 9.81 -15.84
CA PRO A 16 15.68 10.85 -15.22
C PRO A 16 14.22 10.88 -15.70
N SER A 17 13.95 10.57 -16.98
CA SER A 17 12.59 10.52 -17.51
C SER A 17 11.75 9.43 -16.87
N SER A 18 12.33 8.26 -16.59
CA SER A 18 11.62 7.14 -15.95
C SER A 18 11.34 7.43 -14.47
N LEU A 19 12.25 8.16 -13.80
CA LEU A 19 12.00 8.68 -12.46
C LEU A 19 10.84 9.68 -12.45
N GLU A 20 10.86 10.68 -13.34
CA GLU A 20 9.81 11.70 -13.42
C GLU A 20 8.45 11.10 -13.81
N GLU A 21 8.41 10.11 -14.69
CA GLU A 21 7.18 9.40 -15.03
C GLU A 21 6.61 8.64 -13.81
N ALA A 22 7.46 7.96 -13.04
CA ALA A 22 7.04 7.27 -11.82
C ALA A 22 6.51 8.25 -10.76
N LYS A 23 7.20 9.38 -10.54
CA LYS A 23 6.75 10.45 -9.65
C LYS A 23 5.39 10.98 -10.10
N GLY A 24 5.22 11.26 -11.39
CA GLY A 24 3.96 11.73 -11.97
C GLY A 24 2.80 10.75 -11.75
N ALA A 25 3.03 9.46 -11.97
CA ALA A 25 2.04 8.41 -11.72
C ALA A 25 1.66 8.30 -10.24
N ILE A 26 2.63 8.43 -9.33
CA ILE A 26 2.38 8.43 -7.88
C ILE A 26 1.57 9.66 -7.47
N VAL A 27 1.95 10.87 -7.89
CA VAL A 27 1.19 12.10 -7.61
C VAL A 27 -0.25 11.98 -8.10
N ALA A 28 -0.45 11.50 -9.33
CA ALA A 28 -1.78 11.31 -9.90
C ALA A 28 -2.60 10.29 -9.08
N GLY A 29 -1.96 9.18 -8.67
CA GLY A 29 -2.55 8.19 -7.77
C GLY A 29 -2.97 8.78 -6.43
N CYS A 30 -2.09 9.52 -5.76
CA CYS A 30 -2.37 10.17 -4.49
C CYS A 30 -3.52 11.18 -4.59
N ARG A 31 -3.56 12.01 -5.64
CA ARG A 31 -4.68 12.96 -5.85
C ARG A 31 -6.01 12.25 -5.97
N LEU A 32 -6.08 11.21 -6.80
CA LEU A 32 -7.30 10.41 -6.96
C LEU A 32 -7.67 9.69 -5.67
N PHE A 33 -6.68 9.26 -4.89
CA PHE A 33 -6.88 8.64 -3.58
C PHE A 33 -7.49 9.62 -2.58
N LEU A 34 -6.94 10.84 -2.47
CA LEU A 34 -7.45 11.91 -1.61
C LEU A 34 -8.91 12.28 -1.95
N GLU A 35 -9.23 12.48 -3.23
CA GLU A 35 -10.61 12.77 -3.67
C GLU A 35 -11.61 11.67 -3.28
N ARG A 36 -11.16 10.42 -3.25
CA ARG A 36 -12.00 9.28 -2.89
C ARG A 36 -12.10 9.12 -1.37
N LEU A 37 -11.04 9.44 -0.62
CA LEU A 37 -11.10 9.54 0.84
C LEU A 37 -12.13 10.59 1.29
N ASP A 38 -12.21 11.75 0.61
CA ASP A 38 -13.26 12.75 0.87
C ASP A 38 -14.68 12.16 0.72
N ARG A 39 -14.89 11.34 -0.31
CA ARG A 39 -16.19 10.68 -0.54
C ARG A 39 -16.49 9.63 0.52
N LEU A 40 -15.48 8.87 0.95
CA LEU A 40 -15.61 7.88 2.03
C LEU A 40 -15.92 8.58 3.36
N GLU A 41 -15.23 9.66 3.68
CA GLU A 41 -15.49 10.47 4.87
C GLU A 41 -16.92 11.03 4.88
N GLY A 42 -17.38 11.60 3.76
CA GLY A 42 -18.78 12.00 3.60
C GLY A 42 -19.77 10.84 3.72
N GLY A 43 -19.35 9.63 3.36
CA GLY A 43 -20.12 8.39 3.50
C GLY A 43 -20.33 7.94 4.96
N LEU A 44 -19.52 8.41 5.91
CA LEU A 44 -19.64 8.04 7.34
C LEU A 44 -20.97 8.47 7.97
N VAL A 45 -21.73 9.38 7.35
CA VAL A 45 -23.11 9.73 7.77
C VAL A 45 -24.09 8.57 7.60
N ARG A 46 -23.75 7.58 6.77
CA ARG A 46 -24.57 6.39 6.51
C ARG A 46 -24.26 5.23 7.46
N VAL A 47 -23.19 5.33 8.25
CA VAL A 47 -22.81 4.33 9.26
C VAL A 47 -23.66 4.55 10.50
N ARG A 48 -24.70 3.73 10.68
CA ARG A 48 -25.74 3.92 11.73
C ARG A 48 -25.87 2.74 12.68
N THR A 49 -25.25 1.62 12.35
CA THR A 49 -25.29 0.38 13.12
C THR A 49 -23.88 -0.21 13.27
N ALA A 50 -23.70 -1.12 14.22
CA ALA A 50 -22.44 -1.87 14.36
C ALA A 50 -22.14 -2.71 13.10
N GLU A 51 -23.18 -3.22 12.43
CA GLU A 51 -23.04 -3.92 11.15
C GLU A 51 -22.53 -2.98 10.06
N ASP A 52 -23.02 -1.73 10.00
CA ASP A 52 -22.50 -0.73 9.06
C ASP A 52 -21.04 -0.41 9.35
N VAL A 53 -20.62 -0.34 10.62
CA VAL A 53 -19.21 -0.11 10.98
C VAL A 53 -18.34 -1.22 10.43
N ASN A 54 -18.73 -2.48 10.63
CA ASN A 54 -17.97 -3.63 10.12
C ASN A 54 -17.98 -3.72 8.58
N ARG A 55 -19.12 -3.43 7.93
CA ARG A 55 -19.19 -3.37 6.46
C ARG A 55 -18.32 -2.25 5.91
N PHE A 56 -18.35 -1.08 6.54
CA PHE A 56 -17.56 0.06 6.14
C PHE A 56 -16.07 -0.19 6.38
N SER A 57 -15.67 -0.79 7.50
CA SER A 57 -14.26 -1.10 7.80
C SER A 57 -13.67 -2.04 6.76
N ARG A 58 -14.38 -3.12 6.38
CA ARG A 58 -13.94 -4.02 5.30
C ARG A 58 -13.83 -3.31 3.96
N ALA A 59 -14.84 -2.52 3.58
CA ALA A 59 -14.82 -1.78 2.32
C ALA A 59 -13.68 -0.74 2.28
N LEU A 60 -13.45 -0.05 3.40
CA LEU A 60 -12.34 0.89 3.57
C LEU A 60 -11.00 0.15 3.46
N SER A 61 -10.81 -0.97 4.15
CA SER A 61 -9.57 -1.75 4.07
C SER A 61 -9.26 -2.21 2.65
N MET A 62 -10.25 -2.78 1.94
CA MET A 62 -10.07 -3.19 0.54
C MET A 62 -9.71 -2.01 -0.36
N TYR A 63 -10.32 -0.85 -0.12
CA TYR A 63 -10.03 0.37 -0.85
C TYR A 63 -8.59 0.87 -0.58
N LEU A 64 -8.16 0.87 0.68
CA LEU A 64 -6.81 1.27 1.09
C LEU A 64 -5.75 0.35 0.47
N LEU A 65 -5.95 -0.97 0.50
CA LEU A 65 -5.03 -1.93 -0.14
C LEU A 65 -4.94 -1.71 -1.66
N ALA A 66 -6.05 -1.43 -2.33
CA ALA A 66 -6.07 -1.16 -3.76
C ALA A 66 -5.36 0.15 -4.16
N SER A 67 -5.06 1.03 -3.20
CA SER A 67 -4.40 2.33 -3.41
C SER A 67 -2.86 2.27 -3.29
N LEU A 68 -2.30 1.12 -2.86
CA LEU A 68 -0.86 0.99 -2.67
C LEU A 68 -0.10 1.11 -4.01
N PRO A 69 1.02 1.86 -4.08
CA PRO A 69 1.80 2.07 -5.30
C PRO A 69 2.73 0.87 -5.60
N LEU A 70 2.12 -0.31 -5.68
CA LEU A 70 2.77 -1.60 -5.90
C LEU A 70 2.72 -2.04 -7.38
N LYS A 71 2.23 -1.18 -8.27
CA LYS A 71 2.10 -1.49 -9.71
C LYS A 71 3.28 -0.98 -10.52
N SER A 72 3.47 -1.57 -11.70
CA SER A 72 4.53 -1.24 -12.66
C SER A 72 4.59 0.25 -13.00
N GLU A 73 3.45 0.90 -13.11
CA GLU A 73 3.34 2.32 -13.54
C GLU A 73 3.91 3.29 -12.49
N THR A 74 4.09 2.83 -11.25
CA THR A 74 4.63 3.63 -10.15
C THR A 74 6.06 3.25 -9.78
N CYS A 75 6.69 2.35 -10.55
CA CYS A 75 8.03 1.87 -10.31
C CYS A 75 8.96 2.40 -11.42
N PRO A 76 9.95 3.26 -11.11
CA PRO A 76 10.82 3.83 -12.14
C PRO A 76 11.60 2.74 -12.89
N PHE A 77 11.96 1.66 -12.20
CA PHE A 77 12.60 0.49 -12.80
C PHE A 77 11.69 -0.23 -13.80
N CYS A 78 10.41 -0.42 -13.46
CA CYS A 78 9.47 -1.07 -14.38
C CYS A 78 9.16 -0.19 -15.58
N ILE A 79 9.06 1.13 -15.39
CA ILE A 79 8.83 2.10 -16.47
C ILE A 79 9.99 2.04 -17.48
N GLN A 80 11.23 2.16 -17.01
CA GLN A 80 12.43 2.11 -17.85
C GLN A 80 12.57 0.80 -18.62
N HIS A 81 12.22 -0.32 -17.98
CA HIS A 81 12.36 -1.66 -18.56
C HIS A 81 11.02 -2.24 -19.05
N SER A 82 10.04 -1.40 -19.37
CA SER A 82 8.76 -1.83 -19.92
C SER A 82 8.94 -2.37 -21.36
N GLY A 83 8.43 -3.58 -21.65
CA GLY A 83 8.49 -4.18 -23.00
C GLY A 83 8.90 -5.66 -23.08
N GLY A 84 9.40 -6.10 -24.24
CA GLY A 84 9.68 -7.52 -24.55
C GLY A 84 10.82 -8.17 -23.76
N ASN A 85 11.64 -7.39 -23.04
CA ASN A 85 12.75 -7.86 -22.21
C ASN A 85 12.59 -7.42 -20.73
N ARG A 86 11.35 -7.45 -20.20
CA ARG A 86 11.08 -7.09 -18.79
C ARG A 86 12.10 -7.72 -17.84
N CYS A 87 12.56 -6.92 -16.89
CA CYS A 87 13.53 -7.29 -15.84
C CYS A 87 14.97 -7.57 -16.31
N GLN A 88 15.25 -7.76 -17.61
CA GLN A 88 16.62 -7.87 -18.08
C GLN A 88 17.34 -6.52 -17.93
N GLY A 89 18.42 -6.51 -17.15
CA GLY A 89 19.19 -5.30 -16.87
C GLY A 89 18.58 -4.39 -15.79
N CYS A 90 17.39 -4.70 -15.29
CA CYS A 90 16.75 -3.92 -14.22
C CYS A 90 17.51 -4.06 -12.89
N GLY A 91 17.97 -2.94 -12.34
CA GLY A 91 18.69 -2.91 -11.07
C GLY A 91 17.89 -3.47 -9.92
N TYR A 92 16.62 -3.04 -9.76
CA TYR A 92 15.73 -3.56 -8.73
C TYR A 92 15.43 -5.06 -8.87
N ALA A 93 15.31 -5.56 -10.11
CA ALA A 93 15.12 -6.99 -10.31
C ALA A 93 16.37 -7.79 -9.91
N LYS A 94 17.59 -7.26 -10.18
CA LYS A 94 18.84 -7.90 -9.75
C LYS A 94 18.97 -7.98 -8.24
N THR A 95 18.55 -6.93 -7.51
CA THR A 95 18.51 -6.96 -6.04
C THR A 95 17.55 -8.01 -5.47
N HIS A 96 16.71 -8.59 -6.34
CA HIS A 96 15.66 -9.55 -6.06
C HIS A 96 15.85 -10.90 -6.77
N GLY A 97 17.07 -11.22 -7.24
CA GLY A 97 17.36 -12.51 -7.88
C GLY A 97 17.02 -12.60 -9.37
N GLY A 98 16.89 -11.46 -10.05
CA GLY A 98 16.71 -11.34 -11.50
C GLY A 98 15.27 -11.02 -11.94
N ARG A 99 14.28 -11.23 -11.07
CA ARG A 99 12.89 -10.82 -11.27
C ARG A 99 12.30 -10.39 -9.92
N CYS A 100 11.86 -9.14 -9.83
CA CYS A 100 11.23 -8.65 -8.61
C CYS A 100 9.84 -9.25 -8.38
N ASP A 101 9.17 -9.79 -9.40
CA ASP A 101 7.83 -10.39 -9.31
C ASP A 101 7.85 -11.92 -9.15
N ALA A 102 9.02 -12.53 -8.95
CA ALA A 102 9.11 -13.96 -8.72
C ALA A 102 8.67 -14.33 -7.29
N ASP A 103 8.01 -15.48 -7.11
CA ASP A 103 7.49 -15.94 -5.81
C ASP A 103 8.53 -15.96 -4.67
N ALA A 104 9.80 -16.22 -5.00
CA ALA A 104 10.89 -16.27 -4.04
C ALA A 104 11.50 -14.89 -3.72
N SER A 105 11.16 -13.86 -4.47
CA SER A 105 11.70 -12.50 -4.28
C SER A 105 10.97 -11.76 -3.16
N ALA A 106 11.62 -10.78 -2.52
CA ALA A 106 11.00 -10.01 -1.44
C ALA A 106 9.75 -9.23 -1.90
N PHE A 107 9.82 -8.55 -3.06
CA PHE A 107 8.64 -7.91 -3.65
C PHE A 107 7.54 -8.91 -4.03
N GLY A 108 7.87 -10.05 -4.65
CA GLY A 108 6.88 -11.10 -4.93
C GLY A 108 6.18 -11.60 -3.67
N GLN A 109 6.93 -11.88 -2.59
CA GLN A 109 6.37 -12.27 -1.30
C GLN A 109 5.49 -11.18 -0.67
N LEU A 110 5.86 -9.91 -0.80
CA LEU A 110 5.04 -8.80 -0.35
C LEU A 110 3.71 -8.73 -1.10
N ILE A 111 3.72 -8.86 -2.43
CA ILE A 111 2.50 -8.84 -3.25
C ILE A 111 1.57 -9.99 -2.86
N GLU A 112 2.11 -11.20 -2.72
CA GLU A 112 1.33 -12.37 -2.30
C GLU A 112 0.72 -12.18 -0.90
N ALA A 113 1.48 -11.61 0.05
CA ALA A 113 0.97 -11.30 1.38
C ALA A 113 -0.16 -10.26 1.33
N VAL A 114 -0.04 -9.22 0.49
CA VAL A 114 -1.10 -8.21 0.29
C VAL A 114 -2.36 -8.84 -0.31
N TYR A 115 -2.22 -9.74 -1.28
CA TYR A 115 -3.37 -10.46 -1.86
C TYR A 115 -4.02 -11.40 -0.85
N LYS A 116 -3.22 -12.11 -0.05
CA LYS A 116 -3.72 -12.93 1.04
C LYS A 116 -4.52 -12.11 2.06
N LEU A 117 -4.00 -10.95 2.48
CA LEU A 117 -4.72 -10.03 3.37
C LEU A 117 -6.06 -9.58 2.76
N ALA A 118 -6.06 -9.22 1.47
CA ALA A 118 -7.29 -8.86 0.77
C ALA A 118 -8.29 -10.04 0.67
N GLU A 119 -7.80 -11.27 0.48
CA GLU A 119 -8.62 -12.48 0.47
C GLU A 119 -9.23 -12.75 1.85
N ASP A 120 -8.44 -12.63 2.92
CA ASP A 120 -8.89 -12.84 4.29
C ASP A 120 -9.95 -11.78 4.68
N LEU A 121 -9.77 -10.52 4.28
CA LEU A 121 -10.78 -9.46 4.41
C LEU A 121 -12.08 -9.79 3.66
N HIS A 122 -11.97 -10.35 2.45
CA HIS A 122 -13.12 -10.67 1.60
C HIS A 122 -13.93 -11.86 2.13
N LYS A 123 -13.30 -12.81 2.84
CA LYS A 123 -13.96 -13.98 3.42
C LYS A 123 -14.85 -13.67 4.62
N ILE A 124 -14.68 -12.50 5.24
CA ILE A 124 -15.44 -12.11 6.43
C ILE A 124 -16.89 -11.90 6.05
N ARG A 125 -17.78 -12.64 6.71
CA ARG A 125 -19.22 -12.60 6.47
C ARG A 125 -19.90 -11.54 7.35
N ASP A 126 -20.98 -10.97 6.83
CA ASP A 126 -21.80 -9.94 7.48
C ASP A 126 -22.48 -10.45 8.78
N ASP A 127 -22.59 -11.77 8.98
CA ASP A 127 -23.22 -12.42 10.13
C ASP A 127 -22.23 -12.77 11.26
N THR A 128 -20.94 -12.52 11.08
CA THR A 128 -19.93 -12.71 12.13
C THR A 128 -20.27 -11.76 13.27
N SER A 129 -20.73 -12.28 14.39
CA SER A 129 -21.40 -11.49 15.43
C SER A 129 -20.47 -10.40 15.96
N VAL A 130 -20.76 -9.16 15.57
CA VAL A 130 -20.08 -7.94 16.02
C VAL A 130 -20.60 -7.59 17.43
N PHE A 131 -20.36 -8.47 18.41
CA PHE A 131 -20.72 -8.18 19.79
C PHE A 131 -19.76 -7.14 20.36
N GLY A 132 -20.29 -5.96 20.72
CA GLY A 132 -19.58 -4.99 21.55
C GLY A 132 -18.93 -3.80 20.85
N ILE A 133 -19.09 -3.61 19.52
CA ILE A 133 -18.65 -2.35 18.89
C ILE A 133 -19.59 -1.22 19.29
N ASN A 134 -19.07 -0.30 20.08
CA ASN A 134 -19.71 0.99 20.33
C ASN A 134 -19.71 1.80 19.01
N LEU A 135 -20.89 2.20 18.53
CA LEU A 135 -21.07 2.89 17.25
C LEU A 135 -20.23 4.17 17.13
N ASP A 136 -20.23 5.01 18.17
CA ASP A 136 -19.48 6.27 18.15
C ASP A 136 -17.98 6.01 18.10
N MET A 137 -17.50 5.05 18.90
CA MET A 137 -16.11 4.60 18.85
C MET A 137 -15.73 4.05 17.47
N GLY A 138 -16.61 3.24 16.87
CA GLY A 138 -16.40 2.69 15.52
C GLY A 138 -16.29 3.78 14.46
N ARG A 139 -17.16 4.80 14.50
CA ARG A 139 -17.11 5.93 13.56
C ARG A 139 -15.85 6.77 13.75
N GLU A 140 -15.43 7.03 14.98
CA GLU A 140 -14.18 7.74 15.27
C GLU A 140 -12.95 6.97 14.77
N ARG A 141 -12.93 5.64 14.94
CA ARG A 141 -11.87 4.78 14.41
C ARG A 141 -11.82 4.77 12.88
N LEU A 142 -12.98 4.69 12.21
CA LEU A 142 -13.04 4.82 10.74
C LEU A 142 -12.56 6.19 10.27
N LYS A 143 -12.92 7.26 10.98
CA LYS A 143 -12.45 8.61 10.67
C LYS A 143 -10.94 8.74 10.86
N ALA A 144 -10.39 8.15 11.93
CA ALA A 144 -8.96 8.11 12.18
C ALA A 144 -8.21 7.32 11.09
N SER A 145 -8.76 6.20 10.63
CA SER A 145 -8.22 5.43 9.50
C SER A 145 -8.15 6.25 8.21
N ILE A 146 -9.23 6.97 7.87
CA ILE A 146 -9.28 7.88 6.72
C ILE A 146 -8.26 9.02 6.89
N GLY A 147 -8.22 9.64 8.07
CA GLY A 147 -7.31 10.73 8.39
C GLY A 147 -5.83 10.34 8.28
N GLY A 148 -5.44 9.20 8.87
CA GLY A 148 -4.07 8.69 8.77
C GLY A 148 -3.68 8.32 7.34
N SER A 149 -4.61 7.76 6.57
CA SER A 149 -4.39 7.46 5.15
C SER A 149 -4.23 8.73 4.30
N ARG A 150 -4.99 9.78 4.62
CA ARG A 150 -4.87 11.10 3.99
C ARG A 150 -3.51 11.72 4.28
N GLU A 151 -3.11 11.75 5.54
CA GLU A 151 -1.81 12.26 5.98
C GLU A 151 -0.66 11.54 5.27
N ALA A 152 -0.72 10.20 5.17
CA ALA A 152 0.27 9.42 4.44
C ALA A 152 0.39 9.85 2.97
N ALA A 153 -0.74 10.05 2.27
CA ALA A 153 -0.74 10.47 0.88
C ALA A 153 -0.20 11.89 0.69
N GLU A 154 -0.56 12.81 1.58
CA GLU A 154 -0.06 14.19 1.59
C GLU A 154 1.46 14.22 1.85
N MET A 155 1.95 13.45 2.83
CA MET A 155 3.38 13.32 3.10
C MET A 155 4.14 12.76 1.90
N LEU A 156 3.61 11.71 1.24
CA LEU A 156 4.23 11.17 0.03
C LEU A 156 4.30 12.23 -1.08
N MET A 157 3.22 12.97 -1.32
CA MET A 157 3.20 14.03 -2.34
C MET A 157 4.17 15.17 -2.05
N VAL A 158 4.48 15.45 -0.78
CA VAL A 158 5.49 16.44 -0.37
C VAL A 158 6.91 15.89 -0.56
N ALA A 159 7.13 14.60 -0.28
CA ALA A 159 8.46 13.99 -0.32
C ALA A 159 9.01 13.77 -1.74
N ILE A 160 8.14 13.44 -2.72
CA ILE A 160 8.59 12.93 -4.02
C ILE A 160 9.05 13.95 -5.09
N PRO A 161 8.68 15.24 -5.11
CA PRO A 161 9.05 16.14 -6.21
C PRO A 161 10.56 16.21 -6.47
N GLU A 162 11.35 16.38 -5.41
CA GLU A 162 12.80 16.50 -5.49
C GLU A 162 13.53 15.18 -5.17
N ALA A 163 12.79 14.10 -4.91
CA ALA A 163 13.37 12.83 -4.50
C ALA A 163 14.24 12.21 -5.61
N ALA A 164 15.44 11.77 -5.25
CA ALA A 164 16.21 10.80 -6.02
C ALA A 164 15.53 9.42 -5.98
N VAL A 165 16.04 8.46 -6.76
CA VAL A 165 15.43 7.12 -6.87
C VAL A 165 15.36 6.41 -5.52
N SER A 166 16.45 6.41 -4.74
CA SER A 166 16.46 5.78 -3.41
C SER A 166 15.44 6.43 -2.47
N GLU A 167 15.42 7.76 -2.42
CA GLU A 167 14.47 8.53 -1.61
C GLU A 167 13.02 8.27 -2.03
N LEU A 168 12.75 8.13 -3.33
CA LEU A 168 11.44 7.77 -3.84
C LEU A 168 11.02 6.38 -3.36
N MET A 169 11.91 5.39 -3.43
CA MET A 169 11.62 4.01 -3.02
C MET A 169 11.41 3.91 -1.50
N GLU A 170 12.20 4.64 -0.71
CA GLU A 170 12.00 4.78 0.74
C GLU A 170 10.67 5.47 1.07
N ALA A 171 10.36 6.59 0.40
CA ALA A 171 9.10 7.30 0.59
C ALA A 171 7.89 6.40 0.24
N LYS A 172 7.99 5.62 -0.84
CA LYS A 172 6.97 4.62 -1.19
C LYS A 172 6.80 3.56 -0.10
N ARG A 173 7.89 3.02 0.44
CA ARG A 173 7.85 2.04 1.53
C ARG A 173 7.15 2.64 2.76
N GLY A 174 7.53 3.86 3.15
CA GLY A 174 6.92 4.58 4.27
C GLY A 174 5.43 4.85 4.07
N TYR A 175 5.02 5.23 2.85
CA TYR A 175 3.60 5.38 2.51
C TYR A 175 2.83 4.06 2.65
N ILE A 176 3.36 2.97 2.10
CA ILE A 176 2.73 1.64 2.18
C ILE A 176 2.55 1.24 3.65
N GLU A 177 3.59 1.40 4.46
CA GLU A 177 3.54 1.11 5.89
C GLU A 177 2.48 1.95 6.61
N ALA A 178 2.42 3.25 6.33
CA ALA A 178 1.46 4.16 6.95
C ALA A 178 0.00 3.80 6.59
N VAL A 179 -0.27 3.47 5.32
CA VAL A 179 -1.60 3.04 4.88
C VAL A 179 -1.98 1.69 5.50
N LEU A 180 -1.05 0.74 5.59
CA LEU A 180 -1.29 -0.56 6.24
C LEU A 180 -1.59 -0.40 7.73
N LYS A 181 -0.85 0.46 8.44
CA LYS A 181 -1.10 0.78 9.86
C LYS A 181 -2.39 1.55 10.08
N ALA A 182 -2.88 2.26 9.06
CA ALA A 182 -4.15 2.97 9.11
C ALA A 182 -5.35 2.06 8.88
N LEU A 183 -5.17 0.78 8.51
CA LEU A 183 -6.29 -0.15 8.34
C LEU A 183 -7.08 -0.30 9.65
N PRO A 184 -8.42 -0.25 9.63
CA PRO A 184 -9.27 -0.43 10.81
C PRO A 184 -9.42 -1.92 11.18
N ALA A 185 -8.31 -2.66 11.29
CA ALA A 185 -8.31 -4.11 11.52
C ALA A 185 -8.96 -4.49 12.87
N ASP A 186 -8.82 -3.63 13.88
CA ASP A 186 -9.45 -3.77 15.20
C ASP A 186 -10.99 -3.78 15.12
N LEU A 187 -11.57 -3.01 14.18
CA LEU A 187 -13.02 -2.99 13.95
C LEU A 187 -13.53 -4.22 13.19
N ILE A 188 -12.62 -4.95 12.56
CA ILE A 188 -12.94 -6.17 11.80
C ILE A 188 -12.99 -7.36 12.76
N GLY A 189 -12.07 -7.40 13.75
CA GLY A 189 -12.09 -8.39 14.82
C GLY A 189 -11.81 -9.83 14.35
N SER A 190 -11.00 -9.99 13.29
CA SER A 190 -10.55 -11.29 12.79
C SER A 190 -9.06 -11.45 13.05
N LEU A 191 -8.71 -12.50 13.80
CA LEU A 191 -7.32 -12.85 14.08
C LEU A 191 -6.55 -13.15 12.79
N GLU A 192 -7.21 -13.77 11.80
CA GLU A 192 -6.61 -14.05 10.49
C GLU A 192 -6.21 -12.75 9.78
N VAL A 193 -7.05 -11.70 9.83
CA VAL A 193 -6.73 -10.40 9.25
C VAL A 193 -5.58 -9.72 10.00
N GLU A 194 -5.57 -9.78 11.33
CA GLU A 194 -4.48 -9.23 12.15
C GLU A 194 -3.14 -9.93 11.83
N MET A 195 -3.13 -11.26 11.78
CA MET A 195 -1.93 -12.04 11.43
C MET A 195 -1.46 -11.77 10.00
N SER A 196 -2.38 -11.71 9.03
CA SER A 196 -2.03 -11.39 7.64
C SER A 196 -1.50 -9.96 7.51
N LEU A 197 -2.00 -9.00 8.29
CA LEU A 197 -1.46 -7.63 8.32
C LEU A 197 -0.04 -7.59 8.89
N GLU A 198 0.21 -8.29 10.00
CA GLU A 198 1.56 -8.42 10.57
C GLU A 198 2.53 -9.06 9.58
N GLU A 199 2.09 -10.09 8.85
CA GLU A 199 2.89 -10.72 7.80
C GLU A 199 3.25 -9.74 6.68
N VAL A 200 2.28 -8.95 6.18
CA VAL A 200 2.54 -7.92 5.17
C VAL A 200 3.58 -6.89 5.66
N LEU A 201 3.42 -6.41 6.91
CA LEU A 201 4.35 -5.44 7.50
C LEU A 201 5.77 -6.02 7.64
N ALA A 202 5.90 -7.28 8.04
CA ALA A 202 7.19 -7.95 8.11
C ALA A 202 7.83 -8.12 6.72
N LYS A 203 7.04 -8.42 5.68
CA LYS A 203 7.55 -8.55 4.31
C LYS A 203 7.93 -7.20 3.69
N LEU A 204 7.26 -6.12 4.09
CA LEU A 204 7.58 -4.77 3.63
C LEU A 204 9.01 -4.35 4.00
N GLU A 205 9.61 -4.94 5.04
CA GLU A 205 11.00 -4.67 5.42
C GLU A 205 12.01 -4.97 4.30
N GLY A 206 11.69 -5.92 3.43
CA GLY A 206 12.53 -6.32 2.29
C GLY A 206 12.17 -5.63 0.96
N TYR A 207 11.23 -4.67 0.97
CA TYR A 207 10.77 -4.00 -0.26
C TYR A 207 11.88 -3.19 -0.95
N TRP A 208 12.59 -2.43 -0.15
CA TRP A 208 13.75 -1.59 -0.46
C TRP A 208 14.57 -1.55 0.82
#